data_AF-A0A3S0PRR7-F1
#
_entry.id   AF-A0A3S0PRR7-F1
#
_cell.length_a   1.000
_cell.length_b   1.000
_cell.length_c   1.000
_cell.angle_alpha   90.00
_cell.angle_beta   90.00
_cell.angle_gamma   90.00
#
_symmetry.space_group_name_H-M   'P 1'
#
loop_
_entity.id
_entity.type
_entity.pdbx_description
1 polymer ?
#
loop_
_entity_poly.entity_id
_entity_poly.type
_entity_poly.pdbx_seq_one_letter_code
_entity_poly.pdbx_strand_id
1 'polypeptide(L)'
;MKRPQWTDCADSEILDELSVTQDYRILNAGKYYLQTQVEDNERINLIFNYVKDHFKEAITLEEMADLANMKVPSFVATLKNYQ
;
A
#
# COMPACT_ATOMS: atom_id res chain seq x y z
N MET A 1 -35.55 -13.60 -29.14
CA MET A 1 -34.13 -13.68 -28.71
C MET A 1 -34.10 -14.42 -27.38
N LYS A 2 -33.65 -15.68 -27.35
CA LYS A 2 -33.64 -16.51 -26.12
C LYS A 2 -32.37 -16.18 -25.33
N ARG A 3 -32.52 -15.85 -24.04
CA ARG A 3 -31.38 -15.60 -23.14
C ARG A 3 -30.59 -16.90 -22.92
N PRO A 4 -29.25 -16.88 -22.84
CA PRO A 4 -28.43 -18.06 -22.62
C PRO A 4 -28.59 -18.62 -21.20
N GLN A 5 -28.55 -19.96 -21.07
CA GLN A 5 -28.74 -20.74 -19.85
C GLN A 5 -27.41 -20.97 -19.09
N TRP A 6 -26.61 -19.92 -18.87
CA TRP A 6 -25.29 -20.02 -18.20
C TRP A 6 -25.19 -19.23 -16.90
N THR A 7 -26.31 -18.82 -16.30
CA THR A 7 -26.32 -18.38 -14.89
C THR A 7 -26.48 -19.62 -14.00
N ASP A 8 -25.52 -20.54 -14.10
CA ASP A 8 -25.42 -21.68 -13.20
C ASP A 8 -24.86 -21.20 -11.85
N CYS A 9 -25.54 -21.55 -10.76
CA CYS A 9 -25.35 -21.06 -9.39
C CYS A 9 -23.96 -21.29 -8.76
N ALA A 10 -23.04 -21.97 -9.47
CA ALA A 10 -21.77 -22.46 -8.93
C ALA A 10 -20.84 -21.34 -8.43
N ASP A 11 -20.79 -20.19 -9.09
CA ASP A 11 -19.92 -19.08 -8.68
C ASP A 11 -20.38 -18.45 -7.35
N SER A 12 -21.70 -18.37 -7.14
CA SER A 12 -22.26 -17.81 -5.90
C SER A 12 -22.11 -18.76 -4.73
N GLU A 13 -22.18 -20.07 -4.96
CA GLU A 13 -22.02 -21.10 -3.94
C GLU A 13 -20.58 -21.12 -3.40
N ILE A 14 -19.59 -21.01 -4.28
CA ILE A 14 -18.18 -20.93 -3.88
C ILE A 14 -17.90 -19.67 -3.06
N LEU A 15 -18.46 -18.52 -3.46
CA LEU A 15 -18.29 -17.26 -2.73
C LEU A 15 -18.95 -17.31 -1.34
N ASP A 16 -20.11 -17.96 -1.22
CA ASP A 16 -20.81 -18.14 0.06
C ASP A 16 -20.00 -19.06 0.99
N GLU A 17 -19.51 -20.20 0.47
CA GLU A 17 -18.66 -21.14 1.21
C GLU A 17 -17.35 -20.48 1.70
N LEU A 18 -16.71 -19.67 0.84
CA LEU A 18 -15.52 -18.90 1.20
C LEU A 18 -15.79 -17.78 2.22
N SER A 19 -17.03 -17.30 2.32
CA SER A 19 -17.39 -16.24 3.26
C SER A 19 -17.62 -16.74 4.69
N VAL A 20 -18.06 -18.00 4.83
CA VAL A 20 -18.37 -18.63 6.12
C VAL A 20 -17.25 -19.53 6.65
N THR A 21 -16.26 -19.87 5.82
CA THR A 21 -15.13 -20.70 6.24
C THR A 21 -14.23 -19.99 7.26
N GLN A 22 -13.91 -20.68 8.35
CA GLN A 22 -12.94 -20.23 9.35
C GLN A 22 -11.52 -20.75 9.07
N ASP A 23 -11.36 -21.62 8.07
CA ASP A 23 -10.10 -22.22 7.68
C ASP A 23 -9.34 -21.31 6.73
N TYR A 24 -8.80 -20.22 7.27
CA TYR A 24 -7.83 -19.39 6.57
C TYR A 24 -6.48 -19.44 7.27
N ARG A 25 -5.41 -19.49 6.48
CA ARG A 25 -4.05 -19.41 6.99
C ARG A 25 -3.43 -18.10 6.54
N ILE A 26 -3.06 -17.26 7.51
CA ILE A 26 -2.28 -16.07 7.20
C ILE A 26 -0.86 -16.53 6.84
N LEU A 27 -0.53 -16.48 5.55
CA LEU A 27 0.77 -16.92 5.04
C LEU A 27 1.89 -15.89 5.26
N ASN A 28 1.53 -14.63 5.57
CA ASN A 28 2.46 -13.51 5.60
C ASN A 28 2.31 -12.55 6.81
N ALA A 29 1.92 -13.07 7.98
CA ALA A 29 1.49 -12.24 9.11
C ALA A 29 2.59 -11.37 9.75
N GLY A 30 3.85 -11.82 9.73
CA GLY A 30 4.93 -11.19 10.52
C GLY A 30 6.12 -10.66 9.72
N LYS A 31 6.54 -11.37 8.67
CA LYS A 31 7.71 -10.96 7.86
C LYS A 31 7.43 -9.73 7.01
N TYR A 32 6.25 -9.64 6.42
CA TYR A 32 5.86 -8.48 5.60
C TYR A 32 5.84 -7.19 6.41
N TYR A 33 5.24 -7.22 7.60
CA TYR A 33 5.13 -6.04 8.45
C TYR A 33 6.50 -5.51 8.90
N LEU A 34 7.42 -6.41 9.28
CA LEU A 34 8.80 -6.03 9.62
C LEU A 34 9.56 -5.49 8.41
N GLN A 35 9.41 -6.12 7.24
CA GLN A 35 10.08 -5.70 6.01
C GLN A 35 9.56 -4.34 5.52
N THR A 36 8.25 -4.08 5.61
CA THR A 36 7.66 -2.77 5.30
C THR A 36 8.17 -1.69 6.25
N GLN A 37 8.30 -1.97 7.55
CA GLN A 37 8.86 -1.00 8.50
C GLN A 37 10.32 -0.64 8.17
N VAL A 38 11.14 -1.61 7.78
CA VAL A 38 12.54 -1.37 7.41
C VAL A 38 12.62 -0.50 6.15
N GLU A 39 11.86 -0.84 5.10
CA GLU A 39 11.80 -0.04 3.87
C GLU A 39 11.31 1.39 4.14
N ASP A 40 10.29 1.57 4.98
CA ASP A 40 9.76 2.89 5.31
C ASP A 40 10.80 3.72 6.10
N ASN A 41 11.54 3.10 7.02
CA ASN A 41 12.63 3.76 7.74
C ASN A 41 13.77 4.18 6.82
N GLU A 42 14.15 3.34 5.85
CA GLU A 42 15.16 3.67 4.85
C GLU A 42 14.72 4.86 3.98
N ARG A 43 13.47 4.87 3.52
CA ARG A 43 12.91 5.99 2.76
C ARG A 43 12.90 7.28 3.58
N ILE A 44 12.50 7.22 4.85
CA ILE A 44 12.50 8.37 5.75
C ILE A 44 13.92 8.94 5.93
N ASN A 45 14.90 8.08 6.15
CA ASN A 45 16.29 8.50 6.28
C ASN A 45 16.81 9.18 5.00
N LEU A 46 16.42 8.66 3.84
CA LEU A 46 16.78 9.22 2.54
C LEU A 46 16.18 10.61 2.33
N ILE A 47 14.88 10.77 2.62
CA ILE A 47 14.17 12.06 2.61
C ILE A 47 14.83 13.06 3.56
N PHE A 48 15.11 12.65 4.80
CA PHE A 48 15.70 13.51 5.82
C PHE A 48 17.09 14.01 5.41
N ASN A 49 17.95 13.12 4.89
CA ASN A 49 19.28 13.51 4.42
C ASN A 49 19.20 14.46 3.23
N TYR A 50 18.30 14.20 2.28
CA TYR A 50 18.12 15.08 1.14
C TYR A 50 17.73 16.50 1.56
N VAL A 51 16.75 16.64 2.46
CA VAL A 51 16.35 17.95 3.00
C VAL A 51 17.49 18.62 3.73
N LYS A 52 18.23 17.88 4.57
CA LYS A 52 19.38 18.41 5.31
C LYS A 52 20.46 18.96 4.37
N ASP A 53 20.69 18.31 3.24
CA ASP A 53 21.74 18.70 2.30
C ASP A 53 21.29 19.83 1.35
N HIS A 54 19.99 19.95 1.05
CA HIS A 54 19.42 20.92 0.10
C HIS A 54 18.51 21.98 0.74
N PHE A 55 18.55 22.16 2.07
CA PHE A 55 17.63 23.04 2.81
C PHE A 55 17.63 24.52 2.39
N LYS A 56 18.67 24.96 1.66
CA LYS A 56 18.80 26.33 1.13
C LYS A 56 18.07 26.53 -0.20
N GLU A 57 17.67 25.44 -0.84
CA GLU A 57 16.98 25.41 -2.11
C GLU A 57 15.47 25.25 -1.88
N ALA A 58 14.66 25.65 -2.87
CA ALA A 58 13.23 25.39 -2.82
C ALA A 58 13.01 23.91 -3.11
N ILE A 59 12.57 23.15 -2.10
CA ILE A 59 12.24 21.73 -2.23
C ILE A 59 10.72 21.61 -2.43
N THR A 60 10.31 21.03 -3.55
CA THR A 60 8.90 20.82 -3.90
C THR A 60 8.35 19.51 -3.33
N LEU A 61 7.02 19.39 -3.26
CA LEU A 61 6.38 18.14 -2.81
C LEU A 61 6.56 17.02 -3.84
N GLU A 62 6.61 17.38 -5.11
CA GLU A 62 6.84 16.49 -6.25
C GLU A 62 8.21 15.83 -6.14
N GLU A 63 9.27 16.61 -5.93
CA GLU A 63 10.64 16.10 -5.77
C GLU A 63 10.73 15.11 -4.61
N MET A 64 10.07 15.41 -3.50
CA MET A 64 10.11 14.57 -2.30
C MET A 64 9.29 13.29 -2.47
N ALA A 65 8.17 13.35 -3.18
CA ALA A 65 7.36 12.18 -3.51
C ALA A 65 8.11 11.25 -4.49
N ASP A 66 8.78 11.82 -5.50
CA ASP A 66 9.60 11.09 -6.45
C ASP A 66 10.80 10.44 -5.76
N LEU A 67 11.48 11.17 -4.87
CA LEU A 67 12.59 10.68 -4.05
C LEU A 67 12.18 9.48 -3.16
N ALA A 68 10.94 9.51 -2.66
CA ALA A 68 10.36 8.45 -1.84
C ALA A 68 9.67 7.35 -2.68
N ASN A 69 9.76 7.43 -4.00
CA ASN A 69 9.16 6.52 -4.98
C ASN A 69 7.63 6.31 -4.75
N MET A 70 6.92 7.40 -4.47
CA MET A 70 5.48 7.41 -4.21
C MET A 70 4.78 8.57 -4.89
N LYS A 71 3.46 8.49 -5.03
CA LYS A 71 2.67 9.60 -5.56
C LYS A 71 2.56 10.72 -4.52
N VAL A 72 2.57 11.98 -4.98
CA VAL A 72 2.36 13.18 -4.13
C VAL A 72 1.24 13.03 -3.08
N PRO A 73 0.01 12.58 -3.41
CA PRO A 73 -1.05 12.41 -2.40
C PRO A 73 -0.70 11.38 -1.32
N SER A 74 0.02 10.30 -1.67
CA SER A 74 0.48 9.30 -0.71
C SER A 74 1.55 9.88 0.21
N PHE A 75 2.52 10.63 -0.33
CA PHE A 75 3.57 11.30 0.44
C PHE A 75 2.99 12.24 1.50
N VAL A 76 2.04 13.09 1.09
CA VAL A 76 1.36 14.03 1.99
C VAL A 76 0.56 13.30 3.08
N ALA A 77 -0.10 12.18 2.76
CA ALA A 77 -0.82 11.39 3.75
C ALA A 77 0.12 10.78 4.80
N THR A 78 1.30 10.30 4.39
CA THR A 78 2.31 9.76 5.29
C THR A 78 2.78 10.80 6.30
N LEU A 79 3.08 12.04 5.86
CA LEU A 79 3.50 13.13 6.76
C LEU A 79 2.42 13.54 7.75
N LYS A 80 1.14 13.52 7.36
CA LYS A 80 0.01 13.87 8.25
C LYS A 80 -0.15 12.92 9.42
N ASN A 81 0.26 11.66 9.26
CA ASN A 81 0.16 10.65 10.32
C ASN A 81 1.32 10.74 11.33
N TYR A 82 2.32 11.60 11.08
CA TYR A 82 3.34 11.99 12.05
C TYR A 82 2.89 13.28 12.74
N GLN A 83 2.03 13.16 13.76
CA GLN A 83 1.71 14.21 14.74
C GLN A 83 1.84 13.65 16.17
#